data_AF-A0A6G7VA78-F1
#
_entry.id   AF-A0A6G7VA78-F1
#
_cell.length_a   1.000
_cell.length_b   1.000
_cell.length_c   1.000
_cell.angle_alpha   90.00
_cell.angle_beta   90.00
_cell.angle_gamma   90.00
#
_symmetry.space_group_name_H-M   'P 1'
#
loop_
_entity.id
_entity.type
_entity.pdbx_description
1 polymer ?
#
loop_
_entity_poly.entity_id
_entity_poly.type
_entity_poly.pdbx_seq_one_letter_code
_entity_poly.pdbx_strand_id
1 'polypeptide(L)'
;MHTVFKSIEIEFGQGRRLRKSVLTIEGALRAVNPPGPCYDGSVVSQHPRVHSQEVATDTLVPDIARYLESGCLCPTLSEAHGMLCGLICAGEPKAVDVWLDQIIPAGDNNPPSPDTGRVVLCEWAAGISAHFQAPERVLDLPSPDDSAPLRERALWLYDWTRGFLYGLGLHSLGIADCSAQGREIIADLTAITQMDLGQLDDSEDNEQALAELIEFVRVAVMLLHAEQTSAKQTAPTPIASS
;
A
#
# COMPACT_ATOMS: atom_id res chain seq x y z
N MET A 1 12.13 -23.98 -0.17
CA MET A 1 12.40 -22.55 0.08
C MET A 1 12.86 -21.82 -1.21
N HIS A 2 12.17 -22.07 -2.33
CA HIS A 2 12.34 -21.42 -3.62
C HIS A 2 11.13 -21.87 -4.43
N THR A 3 10.45 -20.97 -5.16
CA THR A 3 9.28 -21.17 -6.05
C THR A 3 7.96 -20.59 -5.50
N VAL A 4 7.79 -19.26 -5.54
CA VAL A 4 6.56 -18.54 -6.02
C VAL A 4 6.94 -17.06 -6.26
N PHE A 5 7.83 -16.75 -7.22
CA PHE A 5 8.08 -15.35 -7.64
C PHE A 5 8.50 -15.29 -9.12
N LYS A 6 7.77 -16.03 -9.97
CA LYS A 6 7.79 -15.81 -11.41
C LYS A 6 6.44 -15.21 -11.79
N SER A 7 6.51 -14.10 -12.51
CA SER A 7 5.42 -13.45 -13.25
C SER A 7 4.59 -12.40 -12.50
N ILE A 8 5.24 -11.30 -12.14
CA ILE A 8 4.73 -9.98 -12.55
C ILE A 8 5.75 -9.46 -13.57
N GLU A 9 5.73 -10.04 -14.77
CA GLU A 9 6.33 -9.44 -15.96
C GLU A 9 5.22 -8.66 -16.65
N ILE A 10 5.19 -7.35 -16.43
CA ILE A 10 4.44 -6.45 -17.29
C ILE A 10 5.25 -6.37 -18.60
N GLU A 11 4.84 -7.15 -19.60
CA GLU A 11 5.42 -7.10 -20.95
C GLU A 11 5.16 -5.72 -21.58
N PHE A 12 6.13 -4.82 -21.48
CA PHE A 12 6.32 -3.78 -22.49
C PHE A 12 7.38 -4.23 -23.48
N GLY A 13 6.98 -4.34 -24.75
CA GLY A 13 7.76 -4.93 -25.81
C GLY A 13 9.13 -4.28 -26.05
N GLN A 14 10.00 -5.11 -26.65
CA GLN A 14 11.30 -4.80 -27.25
C GLN A 14 12.52 -4.77 -26.31
N GLY A 15 13.01 -5.96 -25.98
CA GLY A 15 14.38 -6.36 -26.38
C GLY A 15 15.57 -5.54 -25.87
N ARG A 16 15.55 -5.06 -24.61
CA ARG A 16 16.78 -4.57 -23.96
C ARG A 16 17.06 -5.34 -22.68
N ARG A 17 18.28 -5.88 -22.59
CA ARG A 17 18.83 -6.57 -21.42
C ARG A 17 19.01 -5.54 -20.30
N LEU A 18 17.98 -5.36 -19.48
CA LEU A 18 17.99 -4.42 -18.35
C LEU A 18 18.91 -4.98 -17.26
N ARG A 19 20.02 -4.30 -16.97
CA ARG A 19 20.61 -4.39 -15.64
C ARG A 19 19.54 -3.85 -14.70
N LYS A 20 18.92 -4.69 -13.88
CA LYS A 20 18.03 -4.23 -12.80
C LYS A 20 18.91 -3.43 -11.84
N SER A 21 18.92 -2.11 -12.00
CA SER A 21 19.59 -1.21 -11.07
C SER A 21 18.77 -1.22 -9.79
N VAL A 22 19.28 -1.85 -8.74
CA VAL A 22 18.73 -1.70 -7.40
C VAL A 22 19.03 -0.26 -6.96
N LEU A 23 18.04 0.46 -6.42
CA LEU A 23 18.15 1.87 -6.03
C LEU A 23 18.49 1.97 -4.55
N THR A 24 19.29 2.93 -4.10
CA THR A 24 19.38 3.23 -2.65
C THR A 24 18.09 3.89 -2.16
N ILE A 25 17.88 4.03 -0.85
CA ILE A 25 16.71 4.76 -0.31
C ILE A 25 16.66 6.21 -0.80
N GLU A 26 17.79 6.91 -0.80
CA GLU A 26 17.92 8.23 -1.44
C GLU A 26 17.63 8.17 -2.94
N GLY A 27 18.05 7.09 -3.61
CA GLY A 27 17.78 6.86 -5.02
C GLY A 27 16.28 6.73 -5.31
N ALA A 28 15.54 6.07 -4.43
CA ALA A 28 14.08 5.99 -4.50
C ALA A 28 13.45 7.35 -4.23
N LEU A 29 13.88 8.09 -3.20
CA LEU A 29 13.39 9.44 -2.91
C LEU A 29 13.63 10.41 -4.09
N ARG A 30 14.81 10.36 -4.71
CA ARG A 30 15.12 11.15 -5.92
C ARG A 30 14.32 10.72 -7.14
N ALA A 31 13.98 9.44 -7.25
CA ALA A 31 13.10 8.95 -8.32
C ALA A 31 11.68 9.51 -8.15
N VAL A 32 11.19 9.55 -6.92
CA VAL A 32 9.90 10.17 -6.54
C VAL A 32 9.92 11.70 -6.72
N ASN A 33 11.08 12.35 -6.63
CA ASN A 33 11.22 13.80 -6.69
C ASN A 33 12.41 14.24 -7.59
N PRO A 34 12.25 14.21 -8.93
CA PRO A 34 13.34 14.60 -9.84
C PRO A 34 13.69 16.09 -9.69
N PRO A 35 14.96 16.50 -9.91
CA PRO A 35 15.36 17.90 -9.81
C PRO A 35 14.75 18.73 -10.96
N GLY A 36 13.57 19.30 -10.70
CA GLY A 36 12.82 20.21 -11.55
C GLY A 36 11.71 20.88 -10.73
N PRO A 37 11.37 22.16 -10.96
CA PRO A 37 10.63 22.94 -9.99
C PRO A 37 9.15 22.56 -10.05
N CYS A 38 8.62 21.96 -8.98
CA CYS A 38 7.23 22.09 -8.51
C CYS A 38 7.01 21.24 -7.24
N TYR A 39 7.66 21.59 -6.13
CA TYR A 39 7.10 21.37 -4.79
C TYR A 39 7.53 22.56 -3.93
N ASP A 40 6.68 23.58 -3.87
CA ASP A 40 6.80 24.68 -2.91
C ASP A 40 6.41 24.10 -1.54
N GLY A 41 7.41 23.59 -0.82
CA GLY A 41 7.30 23.01 0.51
C GLY A 41 7.04 24.03 1.61
N SER A 42 5.95 24.79 1.51
CA SER A 42 5.56 25.78 2.51
C SER A 42 4.24 25.44 3.20
N VAL A 43 4.21 24.41 4.07
CA VAL A 43 3.33 24.44 5.26
C VAL A 43 4.00 23.72 6.44
N VAL A 44 4.70 24.49 7.27
CA VAL A 44 4.80 24.17 8.70
C VAL A 44 3.50 24.61 9.35
N SER A 45 2.77 23.70 10.01
CA SER A 45 1.94 24.05 11.17
C SER A 45 1.58 22.82 12.00
N GLN A 46 2.13 22.84 13.20
CA GLN A 46 1.83 21.99 14.35
C GLN A 46 0.30 21.88 14.57
N HIS A 47 -0.20 20.65 14.72
CA HIS A 47 -1.53 20.39 15.26
C HIS A 47 -1.45 19.53 16.52
N PRO A 48 -2.37 19.69 17.48
CA PRO A 48 -2.28 19.08 18.79
C PRO A 48 -2.63 17.59 18.73
N ARG A 49 -1.90 16.76 19.50
CA ARG A 49 -2.22 15.34 19.69
C ARG A 49 -3.62 15.20 20.30
N VAL A 50 -4.57 14.73 19.49
CA VAL A 50 -5.87 14.27 20.00
C VAL A 50 -5.68 12.82 20.45
N HIS A 51 -5.63 12.61 21.77
CA HIS A 51 -5.74 11.29 22.37
C HIS A 51 -7.06 10.63 21.93
N SER A 52 -6.96 9.62 21.07
CA SER A 52 -8.08 8.75 20.71
C SER A 52 -7.68 7.31 21.03
N GLN A 53 -8.25 6.81 22.13
CA GLN A 53 -8.32 5.41 22.61
C GLN A 53 -7.46 4.37 21.87
N GLU A 54 -6.31 4.06 22.47
CA GLU A 54 -5.27 3.13 22.00
C GLU A 54 -5.51 1.67 22.43
N VAL A 55 -6.71 1.31 22.88
CA VAL A 55 -6.91 0.08 23.70
C VAL A 55 -7.36 -1.16 22.90
N ALA A 56 -7.70 -1.04 21.61
CA ALA A 56 -8.20 -2.18 20.82
C ALA A 56 -7.16 -2.83 19.88
N THR A 57 -6.17 -2.08 19.41
CA THR A 57 -5.28 -2.53 18.32
C THR A 57 -4.23 -3.55 18.80
N ASP A 58 -3.73 -3.40 20.02
CA ASP A 58 -2.56 -4.15 20.53
C ASP A 58 -2.83 -5.64 20.74
N THR A 59 -4.09 -6.04 20.96
CA THR A 59 -4.45 -7.46 21.13
C THR A 59 -4.81 -8.14 19.80
N LEU A 60 -5.21 -7.39 18.78
CA LEU A 60 -5.63 -7.95 17.48
C LEU A 60 -4.44 -8.37 16.60
N VAL A 61 -3.30 -7.66 16.70
CA VAL A 61 -2.14 -7.84 15.80
C VAL A 61 -1.53 -9.26 15.84
N PRO A 62 -1.32 -9.90 17.01
CA PRO A 62 -0.75 -11.25 17.06
C PRO A 62 -1.65 -12.33 16.44
N ASP A 63 -2.97 -12.18 16.59
CA ASP A 63 -3.92 -13.12 16.01
C ASP A 63 -3.98 -13.00 14.49
N ILE A 64 -3.94 -11.78 13.95
CA ILE A 64 -3.89 -11.53 12.50
C ILE A 64 -2.63 -12.12 11.88
N ALA A 65 -1.46 -11.87 12.48
CA ALA A 65 -0.18 -12.36 11.97
C ALA A 65 -0.19 -13.89 11.78
N ARG A 66 -0.71 -14.61 12.78
CA ARG A 66 -0.85 -16.07 12.73
C ARG A 66 -1.81 -16.54 11.63
N TYR A 67 -2.87 -15.80 11.32
CA TYR A 67 -3.74 -16.12 10.19
C TYR A 67 -3.05 -15.88 8.85
N LEU A 68 -2.30 -14.78 8.70
CA LEU A 68 -1.55 -14.49 7.48
C LEU A 68 -0.49 -15.54 7.19
N GLU A 69 0.25 -16.00 8.21
CA GLU A 69 1.24 -17.08 8.08
C GLU A 69 0.63 -18.39 7.54
N SER A 70 -0.64 -18.65 7.87
CA SER A 70 -1.38 -19.83 7.39
C SER A 70 -1.98 -19.69 5.99
N GLY A 71 -1.95 -18.47 5.41
CA GLY A 71 -2.51 -18.11 4.12
C GLY A 71 -1.76 -18.65 2.90
N CYS A 72 -2.40 -18.67 1.73
CA CYS A 72 -1.76 -19.13 0.49
C CYS A 72 -0.58 -18.24 0.04
N LEU A 73 -0.65 -16.94 0.31
CA LEU A 73 0.40 -15.97 -0.03
C LEU A 73 1.40 -15.72 1.11
N CYS A 74 1.08 -16.11 2.34
CA CYS A 74 1.85 -15.80 3.55
C CYS A 74 2.35 -14.33 3.63
N PRO A 75 1.50 -13.31 3.39
CA PRO A 75 1.97 -11.93 3.35
C PRO A 75 2.37 -11.44 4.75
N THR A 76 3.28 -10.47 4.82
CA THR A 76 3.48 -9.73 6.07
C THR A 76 2.23 -8.93 6.42
N LEU A 77 2.08 -8.51 7.68
CA LEU A 77 1.00 -7.58 8.08
C LEU A 77 0.99 -6.32 7.21
N SER A 78 2.19 -5.80 6.91
CA SER A 78 2.38 -4.64 6.06
C SER A 78 1.88 -4.87 4.63
N GLU A 79 2.28 -6.00 4.03
CA GLU A 79 1.85 -6.37 2.66
C GLU A 79 0.35 -6.62 2.58
N ALA A 80 -0.25 -7.28 3.57
CA ALA A 80 -1.70 -7.51 3.64
C ALA A 80 -2.48 -6.20 3.77
N HIS A 81 -2.01 -5.26 4.60
CA HIS A 81 -2.62 -3.93 4.73
C HIS A 81 -2.54 -3.16 3.41
N GLY A 82 -1.34 -3.11 2.80
CA GLY A 82 -1.14 -2.48 1.50
C GLY A 82 -2.08 -3.05 0.45
N MET A 83 -2.21 -4.37 0.39
CA MET A 83 -3.09 -5.06 -0.57
C MET A 83 -4.55 -4.61 -0.49
N LEU A 84 -5.12 -4.49 0.71
CA LEU A 84 -6.49 -4.01 0.85
C LEU A 84 -6.61 -2.54 0.43
N CYS A 85 -5.66 -1.68 0.82
CA CYS A 85 -5.61 -0.29 0.36
C CYS A 85 -5.55 -0.20 -1.17
N GLY A 86 -4.76 -1.06 -1.82
CA GLY A 86 -4.65 -1.14 -3.28
C GLY A 86 -5.97 -1.53 -3.95
N LEU A 87 -6.66 -2.54 -3.44
CA LEU A 87 -7.97 -2.96 -3.94
C LEU A 87 -9.03 -1.85 -3.80
N ILE A 88 -9.05 -1.16 -2.65
CA ILE A 88 -9.93 0.00 -2.42
C ILE A 88 -9.60 1.12 -3.41
N CYS A 89 -8.32 1.46 -3.58
CA CYS A 89 -7.87 2.48 -4.50
C CYS A 89 -8.08 2.11 -5.97
N ALA A 90 -8.16 0.81 -6.30
CA ALA A 90 -8.53 0.36 -7.64
C ALA A 90 -10.05 0.43 -7.88
N GLY A 91 -10.84 0.73 -6.85
CA GLY A 91 -12.28 0.84 -6.93
C GLY A 91 -13.02 -0.50 -6.96
N GLU A 92 -12.38 -1.59 -6.53
CA GLU A 92 -12.95 -2.95 -6.46
C GLU A 92 -14.19 -2.98 -5.53
N PRO A 93 -15.41 -3.20 -6.06
CA PRO A 93 -16.63 -3.16 -5.26
C PRO A 93 -16.66 -4.18 -4.12
N LYS A 94 -15.93 -5.30 -4.26
CA LYS A 94 -15.83 -6.37 -3.26
C LYS A 94 -14.41 -6.47 -2.68
N ALA A 95 -13.75 -5.33 -2.45
CA ALA A 95 -12.34 -5.28 -2.04
C ALA A 95 -12.01 -6.20 -0.87
N VAL A 96 -12.85 -6.22 0.17
CA VAL A 96 -12.64 -7.08 1.36
C VAL A 96 -12.77 -8.57 1.00
N ASP A 97 -13.76 -8.97 0.21
CA ASP A 97 -13.92 -10.38 -0.17
C ASP A 97 -12.74 -10.85 -1.04
N VAL A 98 -12.35 -10.05 -2.03
CA VAL A 98 -11.19 -10.33 -2.89
C VAL A 98 -9.91 -10.43 -2.06
N TRP A 99 -9.71 -9.50 -1.12
CA TRP A 99 -8.57 -9.52 -0.21
C TRP A 99 -8.54 -10.77 0.67
N LEU A 100 -9.68 -11.14 1.28
CA LEU A 100 -9.80 -12.36 2.08
C LEU A 100 -9.49 -13.61 1.25
N ASP A 101 -9.93 -13.68 -0.01
CA ASP A 101 -9.61 -14.78 -0.92
C ASP A 101 -8.11 -14.89 -1.26
N GLN A 102 -7.35 -13.79 -1.15
CA GLN A 102 -5.90 -13.80 -1.32
C GLN A 102 -5.15 -14.29 -0.08
N ILE A 103 -5.64 -13.93 1.12
CA ILE A 103 -4.90 -14.15 2.38
C ILE A 103 -5.40 -15.36 3.19
N ILE A 104 -6.64 -15.81 3.00
CA ILE A 104 -7.18 -17.01 3.64
C ILE A 104 -6.81 -18.23 2.79
N PRO A 105 -6.31 -19.32 3.40
CA PRO A 105 -5.98 -20.51 2.64
C PRO A 105 -7.23 -21.14 2.01
N ALA A 106 -7.13 -21.48 0.71
CA ALA A 106 -8.17 -22.22 0.00
C ALA A 106 -8.21 -23.70 0.49
N GLY A 107 -9.00 -23.96 1.54
CA GLY A 107 -9.32 -25.31 2.01
C GLY A 107 -8.42 -25.87 3.13
N ASP A 108 -9.09 -26.39 4.18
CA ASP A 108 -8.69 -27.41 5.17
C ASP A 108 -7.30 -27.41 5.84
N ASN A 109 -6.53 -26.32 5.76
CA ASN A 109 -5.35 -26.15 6.62
C ASN A 109 -5.74 -25.59 7.98
N ASN A 110 -6.51 -26.36 8.76
CA ASN A 110 -6.90 -26.13 10.17
C ASN A 110 -6.55 -24.73 10.74
N PRO A 111 -7.19 -23.64 10.26
CA PRO A 111 -7.05 -22.36 10.91
C PRO A 111 -7.68 -22.52 12.31
N PRO A 112 -7.16 -21.88 13.36
CA PRO A 112 -7.91 -21.79 14.62
C PRO A 112 -9.29 -21.22 14.27
N SER A 113 -10.34 -21.94 14.66
CA SER A 113 -11.73 -21.83 14.19
C SER A 113 -11.96 -20.81 13.06
N PRO A 114 -12.21 -21.24 11.80
CA PRO A 114 -12.36 -20.37 10.62
C PRO A 114 -13.24 -19.14 10.85
N ASP A 115 -14.29 -19.31 11.66
CA ASP A 115 -15.25 -18.26 12.02
C ASP A 115 -14.62 -17.14 12.86
N THR A 116 -13.65 -17.42 13.73
CA THR A 116 -12.98 -16.42 14.57
C THR A 116 -11.94 -15.64 13.77
N GLY A 117 -11.16 -16.31 12.92
CA GLY A 117 -10.14 -15.64 12.11
C GLY A 117 -10.69 -14.73 11.05
N ARG A 118 -11.74 -15.19 10.36
CA ARG A 118 -12.44 -14.36 9.38
C ARG A 118 -13.07 -13.13 10.03
N VAL A 119 -13.64 -13.27 11.23
CA VAL A 119 -14.20 -12.12 11.98
C VAL A 119 -13.11 -11.10 12.30
N VAL A 120 -11.97 -11.52 12.86
CA VAL A 120 -10.85 -10.61 13.19
C VAL A 120 -10.30 -9.90 11.94
N LEU A 121 -10.15 -10.63 10.82
CA LEU A 121 -9.70 -10.04 9.56
C LEU A 121 -10.74 -9.07 8.98
N CYS A 122 -12.03 -9.36 9.09
CA CYS A 122 -13.10 -8.45 8.68
C CYS A 122 -13.12 -7.18 9.54
N GLU A 123 -12.92 -7.29 10.85
CA GLU A 123 -12.82 -6.12 11.75
C GLU A 123 -11.63 -5.25 11.40
N TRP A 124 -10.47 -5.87 11.13
CA TRP A 124 -9.29 -5.15 10.67
C TRP A 124 -9.53 -4.45 9.32
N ALA A 125 -10.13 -5.15 8.36
CA ALA A 125 -10.48 -4.59 7.06
C ALA A 125 -11.49 -3.44 7.16
N ALA A 126 -12.42 -3.49 8.11
CA ALA A 126 -13.36 -2.40 8.39
C ALA A 126 -12.62 -1.16 8.92
N GLY A 127 -11.63 -1.35 9.80
CA GLY A 127 -10.74 -0.28 10.27
C GLY A 127 -9.99 0.38 9.11
N ILE A 128 -9.36 -0.42 8.24
CA ILE A 128 -8.64 0.05 7.05
C ILE A 128 -9.59 0.82 6.12
N SER A 129 -10.76 0.26 5.83
CA SER A 129 -11.75 0.86 4.93
C SER A 129 -12.28 2.21 5.44
N ALA A 130 -12.36 2.38 6.77
CA ALA A 130 -12.83 3.62 7.37
C ALA A 130 -11.92 4.83 7.11
N HIS A 131 -10.63 4.62 6.76
CA HIS A 131 -9.74 5.71 6.35
C HIS A 131 -10.13 6.34 5.01
N PHE A 132 -10.79 5.57 4.12
CA PHE A 132 -11.15 6.01 2.78
C PHE A 132 -12.55 6.62 2.68
N GLN A 133 -13.37 6.49 3.73
CA GLN A 133 -14.77 6.95 3.73
C GLN A 133 -14.94 8.42 4.13
N ALA A 134 -13.93 9.03 4.75
CA ALA A 134 -13.98 10.41 5.24
C ALA A 134 -12.92 11.28 4.51
N PRO A 135 -13.32 12.35 3.78
CA PRO A 135 -12.40 13.19 3.01
C PRO A 135 -11.27 13.81 3.83
N GLU A 136 -11.51 14.07 5.11
CA GLU A 136 -10.56 14.69 6.04
C GLU A 136 -9.62 13.69 6.74
N ARG A 137 -9.82 12.38 6.55
CA ARG A 137 -8.96 11.37 7.20
C ARG A 137 -7.68 11.17 6.42
N VAL A 138 -6.57 11.26 7.13
CA VAL A 138 -5.27 10.78 6.65
C VAL A 138 -5.26 9.25 6.76
N LEU A 139 -4.73 8.59 5.73
CA LEU A 139 -4.47 7.16 5.79
C LEU A 139 -3.51 6.87 6.94
N ASP A 140 -3.96 6.06 7.90
CA ASP A 140 -3.06 5.55 8.91
C ASP A 140 -2.25 4.41 8.30
N LEU A 141 -0.94 4.53 8.40
CA LEU A 141 0.00 3.51 7.96
C LEU A 141 0.54 2.89 9.25
N PRO A 142 0.24 1.62 9.56
CA PRO A 142 0.68 0.98 10.80
C PRO A 142 2.17 0.63 10.73
N SER A 143 3.01 1.66 10.60
CA SER A 143 4.46 1.54 10.54
C SER A 143 5.02 1.14 11.90
N PRO A 144 6.18 0.47 11.94
CA PRO A 144 6.89 0.24 13.20
C PRO A 144 7.19 1.58 13.88
N ASP A 145 7.35 1.55 15.20
CA ASP A 145 7.69 2.72 16.01
C ASP A 145 8.98 3.39 15.49
N ASP A 146 9.09 4.71 15.63
CA ASP A 146 10.25 5.48 15.17
C ASP A 146 11.57 5.02 15.84
N SER A 147 11.51 4.37 17.00
CA SER A 147 12.67 3.77 17.68
C SER A 147 13.11 2.42 17.10
N ALA A 148 12.32 1.80 16.22
CA ALA A 148 12.70 0.58 15.54
C ALA A 148 13.87 0.83 14.57
N PRO A 149 14.74 -0.18 14.33
CA PRO A 149 15.85 -0.04 13.39
C PRO A 149 15.39 0.48 12.03
N LEU A 150 16.14 1.41 11.43
CA LEU A 150 15.80 2.01 10.14
C LEU A 150 15.49 0.94 9.09
N ARG A 151 16.31 -0.12 9.04
CA ARG A 151 16.12 -1.23 8.11
C ARG A 151 14.80 -1.96 8.29
N GLU A 152 14.30 -2.08 9.51
CA GLU A 152 13.00 -2.69 9.79
C GLU A 152 11.86 -1.82 9.27
N ARG A 153 11.91 -0.51 9.54
CA ARG A 153 10.93 0.46 9.02
C ARG A 153 10.96 0.55 7.48
N ALA A 154 12.15 0.52 6.87
CA ALA A 154 12.30 0.54 5.41
C ALA A 154 11.79 -0.76 4.75
N LEU A 155 12.02 -1.92 5.39
CA LEU A 155 11.46 -3.19 4.93
C LEU A 155 9.94 -3.20 5.05
N TRP A 156 9.40 -2.65 6.14
CA TRP A 156 7.96 -2.50 6.31
C TRP A 156 7.35 -1.68 5.18
N LEU A 157 7.94 -0.53 4.84
CA LEU A 157 7.45 0.33 3.74
C LEU A 157 7.52 -0.40 2.40
N TYR A 158 8.65 -1.07 2.14
CA TYR A 158 8.84 -1.87 0.93
C TYR A 158 7.74 -2.94 0.78
N ASP A 159 7.46 -3.71 1.83
CA ASP A 159 6.43 -4.74 1.81
C ASP A 159 5.03 -4.13 1.67
N TRP A 160 4.78 -3.00 2.33
CA TRP A 160 3.52 -2.26 2.21
C TRP A 160 3.25 -1.85 0.76
N THR A 161 4.22 -1.18 0.13
CA THR A 161 4.10 -0.67 -1.23
C THR A 161 3.95 -1.80 -2.24
N ARG A 162 4.62 -2.93 -2.02
CA ARG A 162 4.42 -4.14 -2.85
C ARG A 162 3.01 -4.70 -2.72
N GLY A 163 2.50 -4.82 -1.50
CA GLY A 163 1.12 -5.22 -1.24
C GLY A 163 0.14 -4.29 -1.95
N PHE A 164 0.34 -2.98 -1.81
CA PHE A 164 -0.48 -1.96 -2.47
C PHE A 164 -0.51 -2.11 -3.99
N LEU A 165 0.65 -2.23 -4.64
CA LEU A 165 0.73 -2.42 -6.09
C LEU A 165 0.11 -3.75 -6.54
N TYR A 166 0.25 -4.81 -5.73
CA TYR A 166 -0.41 -6.09 -5.99
C TYR A 166 -1.94 -5.94 -5.96
N GLY A 167 -2.48 -5.35 -4.89
CA GLY A 167 -3.92 -5.09 -4.75
C GLY A 167 -4.48 -4.20 -5.87
N LEU A 168 -3.72 -3.16 -6.26
CA LEU A 168 -4.08 -2.29 -7.36
C LEU A 168 -4.17 -3.06 -8.70
N GLY A 169 -3.26 -4.00 -8.92
CA GLY A 169 -3.19 -4.82 -10.13
C GLY A 169 -4.22 -5.95 -10.21
N LEU A 170 -4.84 -6.36 -9.09
CA LEU A 170 -5.87 -7.39 -9.07
C LEU A 170 -7.18 -6.95 -9.74
N HIS A 171 -7.48 -5.65 -9.73
CA HIS A 171 -8.65 -5.12 -10.41
C HIS A 171 -8.28 -4.71 -11.84
N SER A 172 -8.87 -5.38 -12.83
CA SER A 172 -8.53 -5.27 -14.26
C SER A 172 -8.71 -3.87 -14.88
N LEU A 173 -9.30 -2.91 -14.16
CA LEU A 173 -9.54 -1.53 -14.62
C LEU A 173 -8.57 -0.48 -14.01
N GLY A 174 -7.64 -0.88 -13.14
CA GLY A 174 -6.95 0.08 -12.25
C GLY A 174 -5.88 0.97 -12.90
N ILE A 175 -5.03 0.45 -13.80
CA ILE A 175 -3.84 1.19 -14.27
C ILE A 175 -4.04 1.83 -15.65
N ALA A 176 -4.74 1.14 -16.55
CA ALA A 176 -4.98 1.64 -17.91
C ALA A 176 -5.88 2.88 -17.92
N ASP A 177 -6.84 2.92 -17.00
CA ASP A 177 -7.83 3.99 -16.90
C ASP A 177 -7.39 5.14 -15.96
N CYS A 178 -6.23 5.02 -15.31
CA CYS A 178 -5.65 6.10 -14.53
C CYS A 178 -5.31 7.32 -15.40
N SER A 179 -5.35 8.50 -14.79
CA SER A 179 -4.84 9.74 -15.34
C SER A 179 -3.33 9.67 -15.56
N ALA A 180 -2.77 10.67 -16.26
CA ALA A 180 -1.32 10.79 -16.39
C ALA A 180 -0.63 10.90 -15.01
N GLN A 181 -1.24 11.66 -14.09
CA GLN A 181 -0.74 11.83 -12.74
C GLN A 181 -0.85 10.53 -11.93
N GLY A 182 -1.96 9.79 -12.04
CA GLY A 182 -2.10 8.49 -11.39
C GLY A 182 -1.04 7.48 -11.85
N ARG A 183 -0.74 7.44 -13.15
CA ARG A 183 0.33 6.59 -13.69
C ARG A 183 1.74 6.98 -13.21
N GLU A 184 1.99 8.27 -13.04
CA GLU A 184 3.25 8.78 -12.47
C GLU A 184 3.39 8.33 -11.02
N ILE A 185 2.36 8.54 -10.20
CA ILE A 185 2.33 8.06 -8.81
C ILE A 185 2.59 6.54 -8.74
N ILE A 186 1.96 5.75 -9.61
CA ILE A 186 2.19 4.29 -9.64
C ILE A 186 3.64 3.95 -10.02
N ALA A 187 4.25 4.70 -10.95
CA ALA A 187 5.65 4.51 -11.32
C ALA A 187 6.59 4.85 -10.15
N ASP A 188 6.30 5.91 -9.41
CA ASP A 188 7.05 6.34 -8.23
C ASP A 188 6.95 5.33 -7.08
N LEU A 189 5.74 4.83 -6.80
CA LEU A 189 5.52 3.71 -5.88
C LEU A 189 6.29 2.46 -6.32
N THR A 190 6.35 2.20 -7.62
CA THR A 190 7.14 1.09 -8.17
C THR A 190 8.65 1.29 -7.94
N ALA A 191 9.16 2.52 -7.96
CA ALA A 191 10.56 2.82 -7.66
C ALA A 191 10.92 2.52 -6.20
N ILE A 192 10.00 2.75 -5.24
CA ILE A 192 10.18 2.37 -3.83
C ILE A 192 10.39 0.86 -3.68
N THR A 193 9.70 0.04 -4.47
CA THR A 193 9.89 -1.42 -4.46
C THR A 193 11.22 -1.90 -5.08
N GLN A 194 12.09 -0.98 -5.51
CA GLN A 194 13.42 -1.27 -6.05
C GLN A 194 14.55 -0.87 -5.10
N MET A 195 14.23 -0.46 -3.86
CA MET A 195 15.21 -0.09 -2.85
C MET A 195 16.16 -1.24 -2.46
N ASP A 196 17.44 -0.93 -2.30
CA ASP A 196 18.50 -1.80 -1.79
C ASP A 196 18.52 -1.73 -0.26
N LEU A 197 17.71 -2.59 0.35
CA LEU A 197 17.65 -2.73 1.80
C LEU A 197 18.85 -3.52 2.37
N GLY A 198 19.73 -4.04 1.52
CA GLY A 198 20.91 -4.81 1.92
C GLY A 198 22.11 -3.95 2.27
N GLN A 199 22.14 -2.70 1.81
CA GLN A 199 23.23 -1.73 2.04
C GLN A 199 22.77 -0.49 2.81
N LEU A 200 21.56 -0.53 3.39
CA LEU A 200 21.02 0.57 4.16
C LEU A 200 21.75 0.71 5.51
N ASP A 201 22.30 1.90 5.77
CA ASP A 201 22.93 2.27 7.05
C ASP A 201 22.04 3.24 7.84
N ASP A 202 22.24 3.29 9.15
CA ASP A 202 21.45 4.13 10.09
C ASP A 202 21.92 5.60 10.08
N SER A 203 22.19 6.16 8.91
CA SER A 203 22.56 7.57 8.75
C SER A 203 21.34 8.50 8.89
N GLU A 204 21.57 9.72 9.39
CA GLU A 204 20.51 10.75 9.52
C GLU A 204 19.86 11.07 8.16
N ASP A 205 20.63 11.03 7.08
CA ASP A 205 20.13 11.25 5.72
C ASP A 205 19.14 10.15 5.30
N ASN A 206 19.42 8.88 5.61
CA ASN A 206 18.51 7.79 5.30
C ASN A 206 17.26 7.78 6.20
N GLU A 207 17.37 8.20 7.46
CA GLU A 207 16.24 8.41 8.37
C GLU A 207 15.28 9.46 7.81
N GLN A 208 15.82 10.61 7.40
CA GLN A 208 15.04 11.68 6.79
C GLN A 208 14.40 11.21 5.48
N ALA A 209 15.17 10.51 4.62
CA ALA A 209 14.65 9.99 3.36
C ALA A 209 13.52 8.98 3.55
N LEU A 210 13.61 8.10 4.56
CA LEU A 210 12.54 7.16 4.86
C LEU A 210 11.27 7.89 5.32
N ALA A 211 11.39 8.87 6.21
CA ALA A 211 10.25 9.64 6.69
C ALA A 211 9.52 10.35 5.53
N GLU A 212 10.28 10.93 4.58
CA GLU A 212 9.72 11.55 3.38
C GLU A 212 9.02 10.54 2.46
N LEU A 213 9.61 9.35 2.26
CA LEU A 213 8.98 8.30 1.47
C LEU A 213 7.68 7.79 2.10
N ILE A 214 7.63 7.62 3.43
CA ILE A 214 6.41 7.21 4.13
C ILE A 214 5.31 8.25 3.92
N GLU A 215 5.64 9.55 4.05
CA GLU A 215 4.66 10.62 3.84
C GLU A 215 4.22 10.72 2.38
N PHE A 216 5.14 10.58 1.43
CA PHE A 216 4.81 10.48 0.02
C PHE A 216 3.79 9.36 -0.23
N VAL A 217 4.00 8.16 0.32
CA VAL A 217 3.08 7.03 0.15
C VAL A 217 1.69 7.36 0.69
N ARG A 218 1.58 8.01 1.87
CA ARG A 218 0.27 8.42 2.43
C ARG A 218 -0.48 9.33 1.47
N VAL A 219 0.18 10.37 0.96
CA VAL A 219 -0.43 11.35 0.04
C VAL A 219 -0.78 10.71 -1.30
N ALA A 220 0.15 9.95 -1.88
CA ALA A 220 -0.02 9.23 -3.14
C ALA A 220 -1.27 8.35 -3.15
N VAL A 221 -1.46 7.57 -2.08
CA VAL A 221 -2.59 6.64 -1.96
C VAL A 221 -3.92 7.39 -1.89
N MET A 222 -3.98 8.48 -1.13
CA MET A 222 -5.20 9.30 -1.04
C MET A 222 -5.53 10.01 -2.36
N LEU A 223 -4.51 10.45 -3.12
CA LEU A 223 -4.69 11.03 -4.45
C LEU A 223 -5.26 10.01 -5.45
N LEU A 224 -4.71 8.78 -5.47
CA LEU A 224 -5.23 7.70 -6.31
C LEU A 224 -6.68 7.35 -5.98
N HIS A 225 -7.02 7.27 -4.69
CA HIS A 225 -8.39 7.03 -4.26
C HIS A 225 -9.36 8.16 -4.66
N ALA A 226 -8.93 9.43 -4.54
CA ALA A 226 -9.72 10.59 -4.93
C ALA A 226 -9.99 10.64 -6.44
N GLU A 227 -9.00 10.26 -7.25
CA GLU A 227 -9.13 10.17 -8.70
C GLU A 227 -10.24 9.19 -9.11
N GLN A 228 -10.24 7.98 -8.53
CA GLN A 228 -11.28 6.98 -8.80
C GLN A 228 -12.68 7.42 -8.39
N THR A 229 -12.79 8.09 -7.24
CA THR A 229 -14.09 8.59 -6.76
C THR A 229 -14.63 9.69 -7.66
N SER A 230 -13.75 10.56 -8.17
CA SER A 230 -14.11 11.64 -9.10
C SER A 230 -14.51 11.11 -10.48
N ALA A 231 -13.83 10.07 -10.97
CA ALA A 231 -14.18 9.39 -12.23
C ALA A 231 -15.58 8.76 -12.18
N LYS A 232 -15.97 8.13 -11.05
CA LYS A 232 -17.31 7.56 -10.84
C LYS A 232 -18.43 8.62 -10.81
N GLN A 233 -18.15 9.85 -10.39
CA GLN A 233 -19.14 10.94 -10.33
C GLN A 233 -19.42 11.60 -11.68
N THR A 234 -18.54 11.44 -12.67
CA THR A 234 -18.64 12.14 -13.97
C THR A 234 -19.40 11.31 -15.04
N ALA A 235 -19.85 10.09 -14.71
CA ALA A 235 -20.64 9.28 -15.63
C ALA A 235 -22.04 9.92 -15.87
N PRO A 236 -22.41 10.27 -17.11
CA PRO A 236 -23.66 10.98 -17.37
C PRO A 236 -24.88 10.10 -17.08
N THR A 237 -25.80 10.60 -16.27
CA THR A 237 -27.15 10.05 -16.09
C THR A 237 -27.80 9.86 -17.47
N PRO A 238 -28.34 8.67 -17.82
CA PRO A 238 -29.05 8.49 -19.07
C PRO A 238 -30.26 9.43 -19.05
N ILE A 239 -30.28 10.41 -19.94
CA ILE A 239 -31.46 11.25 -20.16
C ILE A 239 -32.53 10.30 -20.72
N ALA A 240 -33.47 9.91 -19.87
CA ALA A 240 -34.64 9.13 -20.28
C ALA A 240 -35.36 9.91 -21.38
N SER A 241 -35.30 9.39 -22.60
CA SER A 241 -36.04 9.94 -23.73
C SER A 241 -37.52 9.66 -23.49
N SER A 242 -38.30 10.73 -23.34
CA SER A 242 -39.77 10.70 -23.25
C SER A 242 -40.42 10.34 -24.58
#